data_AF-A0A503WUF6-F1
#
_entry.id   AF-A0A503WUF6-F1
#
_cell.length_a   1.000
_cell.length_b   1.000
_cell.length_c   1.000
_cell.angle_alpha   90.00
_cell.angle_beta   90.00
_cell.angle_gamma   90.00
#
_symmetry.space_group_name_H-M   'P 1'
#
loop_
_entity.id
_entity.type
_entity.pdbx_description
1 polymer ?
#
loop_
_entity_poly.entity_id
_entity_poly.type
_entity_poly.pdbx_seq_one_letter_code
_entity_poly.pdbx_strand_id
1 'polypeptide(L)'
;MTQSKLSRRDSLRNIAMLGVAGAAVATAFTTRPAEAAQPHMSKALSDLQAALNQLQAALPDKGGHRVKAMALVKDAIDETTKGMAVGAM
;
A
#
# COMPACT_ATOMS: atom_id res chain seq x y z
N MET A 1 -15.24 -59.58 -8.01
CA MET A 1 -13.94 -59.80 -8.68
C MET A 1 -14.04 -59.23 -10.10
N THR A 2 -13.46 -58.06 -10.39
CA THR A 2 -12.18 -57.89 -11.14
C THR A 2 -12.53 -57.47 -12.59
N GLN A 3 -12.15 -56.37 -13.24
CA GLN A 3 -11.20 -55.26 -13.01
C GLN A 3 -11.56 -54.07 -13.91
N SER A 4 -11.07 -52.91 -13.51
CA SER A 4 -11.14 -51.57 -14.10
C SER A 4 -10.38 -51.39 -15.43
N LYS A 5 -10.86 -50.43 -16.25
CA LYS A 5 -10.04 -49.50 -17.07
C LYS A 5 -10.91 -48.37 -17.63
N LEU A 6 -11.15 -47.34 -16.82
CA LEU A 6 -11.57 -46.02 -17.32
C LEU A 6 -10.42 -45.47 -18.17
N SER A 7 -10.59 -45.53 -19.48
CA SER A 7 -9.62 -45.09 -20.48
C SER A 7 -9.56 -43.56 -20.47
N ARG A 8 -8.40 -43.01 -20.10
CA ARG A 8 -8.07 -41.57 -20.05
C ARG A 8 -8.17 -40.85 -21.40
N ARG A 9 -8.81 -41.45 -22.40
CA ARG A 9 -8.89 -40.98 -23.79
C ARG A 9 -10.26 -40.41 -24.16
N ASP A 10 -11.29 -40.64 -23.36
CA ASP A 10 -12.64 -40.14 -23.64
C ASP A 10 -12.95 -38.78 -22.97
N SER A 11 -12.09 -38.31 -22.05
CA SER A 11 -12.29 -37.04 -21.34
C SER A 11 -11.70 -35.81 -22.03
N LEU A 12 -11.18 -35.92 -23.26
CA LEU A 12 -10.52 -34.80 -23.96
C LEU A 12 -11.16 -34.45 -25.31
N ARG A 13 -12.42 -34.81 -25.57
CA ARG A 13 -13.08 -34.52 -26.86
C ARG A 13 -14.32 -33.62 -26.80
N ASN A 14 -14.65 -33.02 -25.66
CA ASN A 14 -15.88 -32.21 -25.52
C ASN A 14 -15.74 -30.79 -24.92
N ILE A 15 -14.56 -30.16 -24.99
CA ILE A 15 -14.45 -28.70 -24.68
C ILE A 15 -13.85 -27.95 -25.90
N ALA A 16 -14.45 -28.19 -27.05
CA ALA A 16 -14.27 -27.34 -28.22
C ALA A 16 -15.65 -27.10 -28.82
N MET A 17 -16.36 -26.08 -28.32
CA MET A 17 -17.13 -25.14 -29.15
C MET A 17 -17.94 -24.15 -28.30
N LEU A 18 -17.66 -22.87 -28.56
CA LEU A 18 -18.61 -21.75 -28.61
C LEU A 18 -19.11 -21.15 -27.28
N GLY A 19 -18.27 -20.28 -26.72
CA GLY A 19 -18.70 -19.09 -25.97
C GLY A 19 -18.02 -17.86 -26.57
N VAL A 20 -18.70 -17.17 -27.48
CA VAL A 20 -18.25 -15.94 -28.14
C VAL A 20 -18.36 -14.76 -27.15
N ALA A 21 -17.35 -13.89 -27.16
CA ALA A 21 -17.33 -12.53 -26.60
C ALA A 21 -17.27 -12.37 -25.06
N GLY A 22 -16.25 -12.95 -24.42
CA GLY A 22 -15.76 -12.43 -23.13
C GLY A 22 -14.68 -11.38 -23.39
N ALA A 23 -15.01 -10.10 -23.17
CA ALA A 23 -14.11 -8.96 -23.36
C ALA A 23 -12.71 -9.24 -22.78
N ALA A 24 -11.70 -9.23 -23.65
CA ALA A 24 -10.31 -9.12 -23.23
C ALA A 24 -10.12 -7.74 -22.60
N VAL A 25 -10.39 -7.64 -21.29
CA VAL A 25 -9.96 -6.51 -20.48
C VAL A 25 -8.44 -6.63 -20.40
N ALA A 26 -7.77 -6.07 -21.41
CA ALA A 26 -6.36 -5.72 -21.29
C ALA A 26 -6.30 -4.67 -20.17
N THR A 27 -6.08 -5.13 -18.95
CA THR A 27 -5.76 -4.26 -17.82
C THR A 27 -4.51 -3.50 -18.22
N ALA A 28 -4.69 -2.28 -18.69
CA ALA A 28 -3.63 -1.32 -18.87
C ALA A 28 -2.98 -1.13 -17.50
N PHE A 29 -1.84 -1.80 -17.28
CA PHE A 29 -0.92 -1.44 -16.23
C PHE A 29 -0.42 -0.04 -16.57
N THR A 30 -1.20 0.96 -16.16
CA THR A 30 -0.74 2.34 -16.15
C THR A 30 0.42 2.35 -15.18
N THR A 31 1.63 2.37 -15.73
CA THR A 31 2.84 2.73 -15.02
C THR A 31 2.61 4.17 -14.57
N ARG A 32 1.99 4.32 -13.39
CA ARG A 32 2.00 5.60 -12.68
C ARG A 32 3.47 6.00 -12.63
N PRO A 33 3.82 7.21 -13.11
CA PRO A 33 5.19 7.65 -13.05
C PRO A 33 5.61 7.50 -11.59
N ALA A 34 6.64 6.70 -11.36
CA ALA A 34 7.27 6.59 -10.07
C ALA A 34 7.98 7.92 -9.83
N GLU A 35 7.22 8.96 -9.50
CA GLU A 35 7.69 10.08 -8.70
C GLU A 35 8.15 9.46 -7.37
N ALA A 36 9.41 8.99 -7.36
CA ALA A 36 10.13 8.36 -6.26
C ALA A 36 9.22 7.76 -5.18
N ALA A 37 8.65 6.56 -5.41
CA ALA A 37 7.77 5.91 -4.46
C ALA A 37 8.52 5.65 -3.13
N GLN A 38 8.43 6.60 -2.20
CA GLN A 38 8.95 6.53 -0.84
C GLN A 38 7.78 6.32 0.13
N PRO A 39 7.10 5.14 0.08
CA PRO A 39 5.88 4.90 0.84
C PRO A 39 6.12 5.00 2.35
N HIS A 40 7.32 4.65 2.81
CA HIS A 40 7.69 4.74 4.22
C HIS A 40 7.83 6.18 4.71
N MET A 41 8.46 7.07 3.92
CA MET A 41 8.61 8.49 4.30
C MET A 41 7.26 9.20 4.33
N SER A 42 6.41 8.96 3.32
CA SER A 42 5.04 9.49 3.29
C SER A 42 4.20 9.00 4.48
N LYS A 43 4.28 7.70 4.80
CA LYS A 43 3.60 7.15 5.98
C LYS A 43 4.14 7.72 7.28
N ALA A 44 5.47 7.86 7.41
CA ALA A 44 6.09 8.46 8.59
C ALA A 44 5.61 9.90 8.79
N LEU A 45 5.55 10.70 7.72
CA LEU A 45 5.03 12.06 7.77
C LEU A 45 3.57 12.10 8.26
N SER A 46 2.71 11.22 7.73
CA SER A 46 1.33 11.08 8.18
C SER A 46 1.22 10.69 9.66
N ASP A 47 2.02 9.72 10.11
CA ASP A 47 2.03 9.24 11.50
C ASP A 47 2.50 10.36 12.45
N LEU A 48 3.50 11.15 12.05
CA LEU A 48 3.99 12.30 12.82
C LEU A 48 2.94 13.41 12.94
N GLN A 49 2.23 13.72 11.85
CA GLN A 49 1.12 14.70 11.88
C GLN A 49 -0.02 14.25 12.79
N ALA A 50 -0.37 12.97 12.74
CA ALA A 50 -1.36 12.39 13.65
C ALA A 50 -0.90 12.49 15.11
N ALA A 51 0.36 12.17 15.40
CA ALA A 51 0.94 12.32 16.74
C ALA A 51 0.90 13.77 17.23
N LEU A 52 1.22 14.74 16.38
CA LEU A 52 1.14 16.17 16.72
C LEU A 52 -0.28 16.58 17.11
N ASN A 53 -1.29 16.13 16.35
CA ASN A 53 -2.69 16.41 16.65
C ASN A 53 -3.11 15.82 18.01
N GLN A 54 -2.69 14.59 18.31
CA GLN A 54 -2.96 13.97 19.62
C GLN A 54 -2.29 14.73 20.77
N LEU A 55 -1.05 15.20 20.59
CA LEU A 55 -0.35 16.00 21.59
C LEU A 55 -0.97 17.39 21.81
N GLN A 56 -1.51 18.00 20.75
CA GLN A 56 -2.24 19.27 20.85
C GLN A 56 -3.55 19.12 21.62
N ALA A 57 -4.28 18.01 21.38
CA ALA A 57 -5.53 17.71 22.07
C ALA A 57 -5.33 17.22 23.52
N ALA A 58 -4.14 16.71 23.86
CA ALA A 58 -3.84 16.19 25.18
C ALA A 58 -3.81 17.29 26.26
N LEU A 59 -4.55 17.05 27.34
CA LEU A 59 -4.47 17.80 28.60
C LEU A 59 -4.21 16.82 29.76
N PRO A 60 -3.53 17.22 30.85
CA PRO A 60 -2.75 18.45 31.04
C PRO A 60 -1.36 18.37 30.39
N ASP A 61 -0.51 19.39 30.57
CA ASP A 61 0.86 19.46 30.01
C ASP A 61 1.85 18.38 30.52
N LYS A 62 1.40 17.51 31.45
CA LYS A 62 2.14 16.40 32.07
C LYS A 62 3.57 16.81 32.46
N GLY A 63 3.71 17.93 33.18
CA GLY A 63 5.01 18.43 33.65
C GLY A 63 5.91 19.04 32.56
N GLY A 64 5.32 19.59 31.48
CA GLY A 64 6.06 20.18 30.35
C GLY A 64 6.44 19.17 29.27
N HIS A 65 6.24 17.88 29.52
CA HIS A 65 6.60 16.81 28.58
C HIS A 65 5.77 16.87 27.30
N ARG A 66 4.50 17.31 27.37
CA ARG A 66 3.65 17.42 26.18
C ARG A 66 4.16 18.50 25.23
N VAL A 67 4.44 19.72 25.72
CA VAL A 67 5.06 20.78 24.90
C VAL A 67 6.41 20.34 24.34
N LYS A 68 7.26 19.68 25.14
CA LYS A 68 8.55 19.15 24.66
C LYS A 68 8.36 18.12 23.55
N ALA A 69 7.41 17.19 23.69
CA ALA A 69 7.09 16.21 22.66
C ALA A 69 6.57 16.88 21.37
N MET A 70 5.73 17.90 21.48
CA MET A 70 5.25 18.66 20.32
C MET A 70 6.40 19.31 19.54
N ALA A 71 7.40 19.86 20.23
CA ALA A 71 8.57 20.43 19.58
C ALA A 71 9.36 19.38 18.79
N LEU A 72 9.67 18.24 19.43
CA LEU A 72 10.39 17.14 18.78
C LEU A 72 9.64 16.56 17.57
N VAL A 73 8.31 16.44 17.65
CA VAL A 73 7.49 15.96 16.53
C VAL A 73 7.51 16.96 15.37
N LYS A 74 7.48 18.27 15.63
CA LYS A 74 7.59 19.29 14.58
C LYS A 74 8.95 19.24 13.88
N ASP A 75 10.04 19.09 14.64
CA ASP A 75 11.38 18.96 14.07
C ASP A 75 11.48 17.70 13.18
N ALA A 76 10.91 16.58 13.63
CA ALA A 76 10.86 15.35 12.84
C ALA A 76 10.03 15.48 11.55
N ILE A 77 8.92 16.23 11.58
CA ILE A 77 8.10 16.54 10.38
C ILE A 77 8.94 17.32 9.36
N ASP A 78 9.69 18.32 9.82
CA ASP A 78 10.52 19.17 8.97
C ASP A 78 11.62 18.35 8.27
N GLU A 79 12.37 17.55 9.03
CA GLU A 79 13.43 16.69 8.47
C GLU A 79 12.88 15.60 7.54
N THR A 80 11.72 15.02 7.85
CA THR A 80 11.06 14.05 6.96
C THR A 80 10.67 14.70 5.64
N THR A 81 10.13 15.92 5.68
CA THR A 81 9.73 16.67 4.49
C THR A 81 10.95 17.03 3.63
N LYS A 82 12.05 17.48 4.25
CA LYS A 82 13.33 17.73 3.56
C LYS A 82 13.88 16.47 2.91
N GLY A 83 13.88 15.34 3.63
CA GLY A 83 14.33 14.05 3.11
C GLY A 83 13.52 13.57 1.90
N MET A 84 12.20 13.77 1.92
CA MET A 84 11.33 13.51 0.78
C MET A 84 11.65 14.41 -0.42
N ALA A 85 11.96 15.69 -0.19
CA ALA A 85 12.32 16.61 -1.25
C ALA A 85 13.64 16.22 -1.94
N VAL A 86 14.67 15.80 -1.18
CA VAL A 86 15.95 15.33 -1.74
C VAL A 86 15.78 14.05 -2.57
N GLY A 87 14.97 13.10 -2.09
CA GLY A 87 14.72 11.85 -2.80
C GLY A 87 13.86 11.99 -4.07
N ALA A 88 13.24 13.15 -4.29
CA ALA A 88 12.44 13.47 -5.48
C ALA A 88 13.23 14.21 -6.59
N MET A 89 14.48 14.60 -6.31
CA MET A 89 15.41 15.25 -7.26
C MET A 89 16.19 14.21 -8.06
#